data_AF-A0A655R0K0-F1
#
_entry.id   AF-A0A655R0K0-F1
#
_cell.length_a   1.000
_cell.length_b   1.000
_cell.length_c   1.000
_cell.angle_alpha   90.00
_cell.angle_beta   90.00
_cell.angle_gamma   90.00
#
_symmetry.space_group_name_H-M   'P 1'
#
loop_
_entity.id
_entity.type
_entity.pdbx_description
1 polymer ?
#
loop_
_entity_poly.entity_id
_entity_poly.type
_entity_poly.pdbx_seq_one_letter_code
_entity_poly.pdbx_strand_id
1 'polypeptide(L)'
;MDALGHLGNPHFDFDFEQVIACAKTHNVAIEINNSTLKGHSRVGSIDRCYEIARVAKSLDAYITTGSDAHFCLDIGGLSLASQLIDEVGINPQRVITHTARQFLDFLELRGRQPIEEFAGLL
;
A
#
# COMPACT_ATOMS: atom_id res chain seq x y z
N MET A 1 0.63 13.35 5.44
CA MET A 1 0.84 12.43 4.31
C MET A 1 1.24 11.09 4.88
N ASP A 2 0.30 10.15 4.88
CA ASP A 2 0.45 8.84 5.52
C ASP A 2 0.88 7.75 4.53
N ALA A 3 0.50 7.91 3.26
CA ALA A 3 0.85 6.99 2.17
C ALA A 3 1.18 7.73 0.87
N LEU A 4 1.96 7.07 0.01
CA LEU A 4 2.15 7.42 -1.39
C LEU A 4 1.21 6.55 -2.23
N GLY A 5 0.35 7.18 -3.03
CA GLY A 5 -0.64 6.49 -3.88
C GLY A 5 -0.17 6.33 -5.32
N HIS A 6 -0.66 5.27 -5.99
CA HIS A 6 -0.59 5.09 -7.44
C HIS A 6 0.83 5.15 -8.06
N LEU A 7 1.83 4.56 -7.39
CA LEU A 7 3.24 4.60 -7.84
C LEU A 7 3.51 3.76 -9.10
N GLY A 8 2.63 2.81 -9.41
CA GLY A 8 2.73 1.92 -10.58
C GLY A 8 2.49 2.61 -11.92
N ASN A 9 2.19 3.91 -11.95
CA ASN A 9 1.95 4.64 -13.18
C ASN A 9 3.27 4.95 -13.92
N PRO A 10 3.50 4.40 -15.13
CA PRO A 10 4.75 4.60 -15.85
C PRO A 10 4.97 6.02 -16.38
N HIS A 11 3.95 6.90 -16.34
CA HIS A 11 4.14 8.31 -16.72
C HIS A 11 4.95 9.11 -15.70
N PHE A 12 5.09 8.59 -14.48
CA PHE A 12 5.82 9.22 -13.39
C PHE A 12 6.95 8.29 -12.97
N ASP A 13 8.07 8.39 -13.67
CA ASP A 13 9.24 7.58 -13.35
C ASP A 13 10.06 8.17 -12.21
N PHE A 14 10.66 7.31 -11.38
CA PHE A 14 11.46 7.69 -10.22
C PHE A 14 12.31 6.52 -9.73
N ASP A 15 13.33 6.83 -8.93
CA ASP A 15 14.17 5.82 -8.28
C ASP A 15 13.41 5.15 -7.12
N PHE A 16 13.06 3.88 -7.31
CA PHE A 16 12.27 3.11 -6.34
C PHE A 16 12.97 2.96 -5.00
N GLU A 17 14.27 2.65 -5.02
CA GLU A 17 15.02 2.42 -3.80
C GLU A 17 15.12 3.71 -2.99
N GLN A 18 15.48 4.82 -3.63
CA GLN A 18 15.62 6.10 -2.94
C GLN A 18 14.29 6.61 -2.37
N VAL A 19 13.22 6.56 -3.17
CA VAL A 19 11.90 7.04 -2.74
C VAL A 19 11.33 6.17 -1.63
N ILE A 20 11.42 4.84 -1.75
CA ILE A 20 10.87 3.92 -0.76
C ILE A 20 11.71 3.92 0.53
N ALA A 21 13.04 4.07 0.43
CA ALA A 21 13.90 4.25 1.61
C ALA A 21 13.53 5.52 2.38
N CYS A 22 13.32 6.64 1.66
CA CYS A 22 12.84 7.88 2.28
C CYS A 22 11.46 7.71 2.93
N ALA A 23 10.52 7.07 2.22
CA ALA A 23 9.20 6.77 2.76
C ALA A 23 9.29 5.96 4.05
N LYS A 24 10.14 4.93 4.11
CA LYS A 24 10.40 4.14 5.32
C LYS A 24 10.93 5.02 6.46
N THR A 25 11.92 5.86 6.23
CA THR A 25 12.49 6.75 7.26
C THR A 25 11.43 7.65 7.90
N HIS A 26 10.41 8.03 7.14
CA HIS A 26 9.31 8.88 7.60
C HIS A 26 8.03 8.10 7.95
N ASN A 27 8.10 6.77 8.03
CA ASN A 27 6.95 5.89 8.28
C ASN A 27 5.79 6.14 7.30
N VAL A 28 6.07 6.43 6.03
CA VAL A 28 5.07 6.61 4.96
C VAL A 28 4.85 5.29 4.24
N ALA A 29 3.59 4.86 4.10
CA ALA A 29 3.24 3.61 3.45
C ALA A 29 3.25 3.72 1.92
N ILE A 30 3.59 2.61 1.24
CA ILE A 30 3.55 2.50 -0.21
C ILE A 30 2.24 1.81 -0.62
N GLU A 31 1.45 2.44 -1.50
CA GLU A 31 0.20 1.85 -1.97
C GLU A 31 0.43 0.76 -3.03
N ILE A 32 -0.18 -0.40 -2.79
CA ILE A 32 -0.47 -1.40 -3.82
C ILE A 32 -1.95 -1.22 -4.22
N ASN A 33 -2.15 -0.59 -5.37
CA ASN A 33 -3.45 -0.14 -5.85
C ASN A 33 -4.11 -1.21 -6.75
N ASN A 34 -5.28 -1.71 -6.35
CA ASN A 34 -5.95 -2.81 -7.07
C ASN A 34 -6.40 -2.41 -8.48
N SER A 35 -6.86 -1.17 -8.68
CA SER A 35 -7.31 -0.68 -9.99
C SER A 35 -6.16 -0.57 -11.00
N THR A 36 -4.95 -0.28 -10.54
CA THR A 36 -3.74 -0.31 -11.38
C THR A 36 -3.48 -1.71 -11.95
N LEU A 37 -3.73 -2.74 -11.13
CA LEU A 37 -3.51 -4.15 -11.48
C LEU A 37 -4.58 -4.73 -12.42
N LYS A 38 -5.75 -4.10 -12.58
CA LYS A 38 -6.80 -4.56 -13.52
C LYS A 38 -6.37 -4.52 -15.00
N GLY A 39 -5.20 -3.98 -15.33
CA GLY A 39 -4.66 -3.98 -16.70
C GLY A 39 -5.33 -3.02 -17.68
N HIS A 40 -6.38 -2.30 -17.26
CA HIS A 40 -6.87 -1.11 -17.97
C HIS A 40 -5.84 0.03 -17.97
N SER A 41 -4.88 -0.07 -17.05
CA SER A 41 -3.74 0.82 -16.89
C SER A 41 -2.64 0.41 -17.87
N ARG A 42 -2.22 1.36 -18.70
CA ARG A 42 -1.03 1.40 -19.58
C ARG A 42 -0.06 0.21 -19.44
N VAL A 43 0.32 -0.35 -20.58
CA VAL A 43 1.34 -1.41 -20.70
C VAL A 43 2.53 -1.14 -19.77
N GLY A 44 2.91 -2.15 -18.98
CA GLY A 44 4.03 -2.08 -18.01
C GLY A 44 3.65 -1.68 -16.58
N SER A 45 2.42 -1.23 -16.31
CA SER A 45 2.00 -0.84 -14.95
C SER A 45 2.04 -2.02 -13.95
N ILE A 46 1.69 -3.23 -14.42
CA ILE A 46 1.70 -4.44 -13.59
C ILE A 46 3.13 -4.78 -13.16
N ASP A 47 4.05 -4.94 -14.11
CA ASP A 47 5.45 -5.27 -13.81
C ASP A 47 6.08 -4.25 -12.84
N ARG A 48 5.75 -2.97 -13.04
CA ARG A 48 6.19 -1.88 -12.17
C ARG A 48 5.65 -2.01 -10.75
N CYS A 49 4.38 -2.39 -10.57
CA CYS A 49 3.82 -2.68 -9.25
C CYS A 49 4.56 -3.82 -8.55
N TYR A 50 4.91 -4.90 -9.28
CA TYR A 50 5.71 -5.99 -8.71
C TYR A 50 7.12 -5.55 -8.32
N GLU A 51 7.76 -4.72 -9.12
CA GLU A 51 9.09 -4.18 -8.80
C GLU A 51 9.06 -3.30 -7.55
N ILE A 52 8.13 -2.34 -7.48
CA ILE A 52 7.90 -1.48 -6.31
C ILE A 52 7.64 -2.35 -5.06
N ALA A 53 6.81 -3.38 -5.17
CA ALA A 53 6.51 -4.28 -4.06
C ALA A 53 7.73 -5.08 -3.59
N ARG A 54 8.59 -5.53 -4.52
CA ARG A 54 9.85 -6.21 -4.18
C ARG A 54 10.83 -5.28 -3.46
N VAL A 55 10.94 -4.02 -3.90
CA VAL A 55 11.80 -3.02 -3.26
C VAL A 55 11.25 -2.64 -1.88
N ALA A 56 9.94 -2.44 -1.75
CA ALA A 56 9.31 -2.19 -0.45
C ALA A 56 9.51 -3.36 0.52
N LYS A 57 9.44 -4.61 0.03
CA LYS A 57 9.76 -5.79 0.82
C LYS A 57 11.23 -5.81 1.25
N SER A 58 12.17 -5.60 0.34
CA SER A 58 13.61 -5.66 0.65
C SER A 58 14.02 -4.58 1.66
N LEU A 59 13.38 -3.42 1.58
CA LEU A 59 13.59 -2.32 2.50
C LEU A 59 12.76 -2.44 3.78
N ASP A 60 11.86 -3.41 3.93
CA ASP A 60 10.96 -3.53 5.09
C ASP A 60 10.13 -2.25 5.33
N ALA A 61 9.59 -1.69 4.24
CA ALA A 61 8.72 -0.51 4.26
C ALA A 61 7.26 -0.89 4.56
N TYR A 62 6.48 0.07 5.04
CA TYR A 62 5.04 -0.11 5.21
C TYR A 62 4.32 -0.14 3.86
N ILE A 63 3.31 -0.99 3.75
CA ILE A 63 2.43 -1.16 2.60
C ILE A 63 1.00 -0.80 3.00
N THR A 64 0.28 -0.14 2.10
CA THR A 64 -1.18 0.01 2.20
C THR A 64 -1.83 -0.53 0.93
N THR A 65 -3.09 -0.95 1.03
CA THR A 65 -3.89 -1.40 -0.12
C THR A 65 -5.08 -0.48 -0.34
N GLY A 66 -5.48 -0.30 -1.59
CA GLY A 66 -6.60 0.55 -1.96
C GLY A 66 -7.32 0.03 -3.20
N SER A 67 -8.66 0.03 -3.17
CA SER A 67 -9.46 -0.33 -4.35
C SER A 67 -9.60 0.83 -5.34
N ASP A 68 -9.40 2.07 -4.88
CA ASP A 68 -9.59 3.30 -5.66
C ASP A 68 -10.98 3.36 -6.31
N ALA A 69 -11.98 2.97 -5.51
CA ALA A 69 -13.35 2.82 -5.95
C ALA A 69 -14.00 4.18 -6.22
N HIS A 70 -14.52 4.33 -7.44
CA HIS A 70 -15.35 5.47 -7.85
C HIS A 70 -16.85 5.12 -7.85
N PHE A 71 -17.20 3.90 -7.46
CA PHE A 71 -18.56 3.40 -7.31
C PHE A 71 -18.65 2.44 -6.11
N CYS A 72 -19.78 2.44 -5.41
CA CYS A 72 -19.92 1.75 -4.12
C CYS A 72 -19.70 0.23 -4.19
N LEU A 73 -20.02 -0.40 -5.33
CA LEU A 73 -19.84 -1.83 -5.52
C LEU A 73 -18.36 -2.26 -5.63
N ASP A 74 -17.45 -1.31 -5.87
CA ASP A 74 -16.01 -1.56 -5.97
C ASP A 74 -15.26 -1.34 -4.64
N ILE A 75 -15.93 -0.88 -3.59
CA ILE A 75 -15.31 -0.63 -2.28
C ILE A 75 -14.77 -1.95 -1.70
N GLY A 76 -13.49 -1.96 -1.34
CA GLY A 76 -12.84 -3.14 -0.76
C GLY A 76 -12.49 -4.25 -1.76
N GLY A 77 -12.74 -4.06 -3.07
CA GLY A 77 -12.27 -4.97 -4.10
C GLY A 77 -10.74 -4.97 -4.21
N LEU A 78 -10.08 -5.90 -3.51
CA LEU A 78 -8.62 -5.94 -3.32
C LEU A 78 -7.96 -7.26 -3.77
N SER A 79 -8.66 -8.09 -4.55
CA SER A 79 -8.19 -9.43 -4.91
C SER A 79 -6.83 -9.45 -5.62
N LEU A 80 -6.57 -8.51 -6.54
CA LEU A 80 -5.31 -8.42 -7.28
C LEU A 80 -4.18 -7.90 -6.38
N ALA A 81 -4.48 -6.93 -5.52
CA ALA A 81 -3.51 -6.44 -4.55
C ALA A 81 -3.11 -7.56 -3.56
N SER A 82 -4.07 -8.36 -3.10
CA SER A 82 -3.82 -9.54 -2.26
C SER A 82 -2.93 -10.56 -2.97
N GLN A 83 -3.26 -10.91 -4.22
CA GLN A 83 -2.48 -11.86 -5.00
C GLN A 83 -1.02 -11.39 -5.18
N LEU A 84 -0.80 -10.12 -5.51
CA LEU A 84 0.54 -9.57 -5.66
C LEU A 84 1.32 -9.60 -4.34
N ILE A 85 0.68 -9.25 -3.22
CA ILE A 85 1.28 -9.32 -1.87
C ILE A 85 1.73 -10.75 -1.55
N ASP A 86 0.89 -11.74 -1.85
CA ASP A 86 1.17 -13.16 -1.62
C ASP A 86 2.31 -13.66 -2.52
N GLU A 87 2.29 -13.33 -3.81
CA GLU A 87 3.31 -13.74 -4.78
C GLU A 87 4.68 -13.13 -4.46
N VAL A 88 4.74 -11.87 -4.04
CA VAL A 88 5.98 -11.22 -3.60
C VAL A 88 6.39 -11.73 -2.21
N GLY A 89 5.45 -12.26 -1.43
CA GLY A 89 5.68 -12.77 -0.08
C GLY A 89 6.01 -11.63 0.90
N ILE A 90 5.19 -10.57 0.90
CA ILE A 90 5.29 -9.46 1.85
C ILE A 90 4.76 -9.93 3.21
N ASN A 91 5.46 -9.57 4.29
CA ASN A 91 5.00 -9.88 5.66
C ASN A 91 3.67 -9.13 5.93
N PRO A 92 2.58 -9.82 6.31
CA PRO A 92 1.30 -9.17 6.64
C PRO A 92 1.41 -8.08 7.73
N GLN A 93 2.41 -8.17 8.62
CA GLN A 93 2.68 -7.14 9.64
C GLN A 93 3.14 -5.80 9.05
N ARG A 94 3.57 -5.77 7.79
CA ARG A 94 3.91 -4.54 7.05
C ARG A 94 2.76 -3.99 6.23
N VAL A 95 1.66 -4.73 6.10
CA VAL A 95 0.45 -4.26 5.40
C VAL A 95 -0.46 -3.58 6.42
N ILE A 96 -0.45 -2.25 6.44
CA ILE A 96 -1.18 -1.45 7.45
C ILE A 96 -2.70 -1.62 7.36
N THR A 97 -3.20 -2.05 6.20
CA THR A 97 -4.62 -2.32 5.93
C THR A 97 -5.00 -3.79 6.10
N HIS A 98 -4.14 -4.62 6.71
CA HIS A 98 -4.45 -6.03 6.94
C HIS A 98 -5.51 -6.24 8.04
N THR A 99 -5.49 -5.42 9.10
CA THR A 99 -6.57 -5.31 10.09
C THR A 99 -6.87 -3.85 10.43
N ALA A 100 -8.03 -3.61 11.04
CA ALA A 100 -8.37 -2.27 11.53
C ALA A 100 -7.39 -1.81 12.62
N ARG A 101 -6.97 -2.74 13.50
CA ARG A 101 -5.96 -2.46 14.54
C ARG A 101 -4.63 -2.01 13.95
N GLN A 102 -4.09 -2.73 12.97
CA GLN A 102 -2.82 -2.37 12.33
C GLN A 102 -2.86 -0.97 11.70
N PHE A 103 -4.01 -0.59 11.12
CA PHE A 103 -4.18 0.74 10.54
C PHE A 103 -4.15 1.82 11.63
N LEU A 104 -4.87 1.63 12.72
CA LEU A 104 -4.90 2.56 13.86
C LEU A 104 -3.51 2.68 14.52
N ASP A 105 -2.83 1.57 14.76
CA ASP A 105 -1.47 1.54 15.33
C ASP A 105 -0.49 2.32 14.44
N PHE A 106 -0.62 2.20 13.12
CA PHE A 106 0.19 2.98 12.18
C PHE A 106 -0.10 4.48 12.24
N LEU A 107 -1.37 4.88 12.41
CA LEU A 107 -1.73 6.29 12.60
C LEU A 107 -1.14 6.85 13.91
N GLU A 108 -1.17 6.08 15.00
CA GLU A 108 -0.57 6.45 16.29
C GLU A 108 0.95 6.55 16.18
N LEU A 109 1.62 5.62 15.49
CA LEU A 109 3.05 5.70 15.16
C LEU A 109 3.39 7.00 14.42
N ARG A 110 2.46 7.56 13.65
CA ARG A 110 2.58 8.83 12.93
C ARG A 110 2.16 10.05 13.74
N GLY A 111 1.89 9.88 15.04
CA GLY A 111 1.60 10.95 15.99
C GLY A 111 0.13 11.34 16.08
N ARG A 112 -0.79 10.56 15.52
CA ARG A 112 -2.23 10.77 15.74
C ARG A 112 -2.61 10.28 17.14
N GLN A 113 -3.60 10.93 17.75
CA GLN A 113 -4.15 10.44 19.01
C GLN A 113 -4.99 9.18 18.76
N PRO A 114 -5.05 8.26 19.74
CA PRO A 114 -5.97 7.13 19.69
C PRO A 114 -7.42 7.58 19.48
N ILE A 115 -8.22 6.77 18.77
CA ILE A 115 -9.64 7.02 18.55
C ILE A 115 -10.42 6.06 19.44
N GLU A 116 -10.97 6.57 20.55
CA GLU A 116 -11.62 5.76 21.58
C GLU A 116 -12.80 4.93 21.03
N GLU A 117 -13.56 5.50 20.10
CA GLU A 117 -14.70 4.83 19.45
C GLU A 117 -14.29 3.57 18.66
N PHE A 118 -13.01 3.47 18.30
CA PHE A 118 -12.46 2.32 17.57
C PHE A 118 -11.60 1.40 18.44
N ALA A 119 -11.55 1.61 19.76
CA ALA A 119 -10.76 0.77 20.67
C ALA A 119 -11.15 -0.72 20.62
N GLY A 120 -12.42 -1.03 20.30
CA GLY A 120 -12.94 -2.40 20.23
C GLY A 120 -12.67 -3.14 18.91
N LEU A 121 -12.09 -2.50 17.90
CA LEU A 121 -11.77 -3.16 16.63
C LEU A 121 -10.52 -4.04 16.79
N LEU A 122 -10.64 -5.32 16.43
CA LEU A 122 -9.53 -6.28 16.35
C LEU A 122 -8.70 -6.08 15.06
#